data_AF-A0A969C777-F1
#
_entry.id   AF-A0A969C777-F1
#
_cell.length_a   1.000
_cell.length_b   1.000
_cell.length_c   1.000
_cell.angle_alpha   90.00
_cell.angle_beta   90.00
_cell.angle_gamma   90.00
#
_symmetry.space_group_name_H-M   'P 1'
#
loop_
_entity.id
_entity.type
_entity.pdbx_description
1 polymer ?
#
loop_
_entity_poly.entity_id
_entity_poly.type
_entity_poly.pdbx_seq_one_letter_code
_entity_poly.pdbx_strand_id
1 'polypeptide(L)' 'MPDEGRANAAAIKLIADWVGLAKSCVALTAGGKSRIKTLALDGDTAVVERLVAVKVGG' A
#
# COMPACT_ATOMS: atom_id res chain seq x y z
N MET A 1 -19.32 -5.07 7.28
CA MET A 1 -20.00 -5.39 6.00
C MET A 1 -19.03 -6.12 5.08
N PRO A 2 -19.48 -6.93 4.11
CA PRO A 2 -18.59 -7.71 3.24
C PRO A 2 -17.72 -6.87 2.27
N ASP A 3 -18.05 -5.60 2.05
CA ASP A 3 -17.35 -4.76 1.07
C ASP A 3 -16.03 -4.14 1.56
N GLU A 4 -15.83 -4.04 2.88
CA GLU A 4 -14.60 -3.48 3.47
C GLU A 4 -13.36 -4.30 3.05
N GLY A 5 -13.49 -5.63 3.00
CA GLY A 5 -12.41 -6.52 2.59
C GLY A 5 -11.98 -6.30 1.14
N ARG A 6 -12.94 -6.08 0.22
CA ARG A 6 -12.67 -5.84 -1.20
C ARG A 6 -12.01 -4.48 -1.43
N ALA A 7 -12.48 -3.43 -0.75
CA ALA A 7 -11.89 -2.10 -0.84
C ALA A 7 -10.46 -2.04 -0.26
N ASN A 8 -10.19 -2.82 0.79
CA ASN A 8 -8.85 -2.91 1.38
C ASN A 8 -7.90 -3.70 0.48
N ALA A 9 -8.34 -4.84 -0.06
CA ALA A 9 -7.56 -5.62 -1.01
C ALA A 9 -7.25 -4.84 -2.30
N ALA A 10 -8.22 -4.07 -2.82
CA ALA A 10 -8.01 -3.22 -3.99
C ALA A 10 -6.98 -2.13 -3.73
N ALA A 11 -7.00 -1.50 -2.55
CA ALA A 11 -6.00 -0.50 -2.17
C ALA A 11 -4.59 -1.12 -2.03
N ILE A 12 -4.48 -2.26 -1.37
CA ILE A 12 -3.20 -2.99 -1.24
C ILE A 12 -2.65 -3.33 -2.62
N LYS A 13 -3.48 -3.87 -3.51
CA LYS A 13 -3.09 -4.21 -4.87
C LYS A 13 -2.62 -2.99 -5.66
N LEU A 14 -3.40 -1.90 -5.63
CA LEU A 14 -3.07 -0.66 -6.34
C LEU A 14 -1.71 -0.11 -5.92
N ILE A 15 -1.45 -0.05 -4.61
CA ILE A 15 -0.18 0.46 -4.09
C ILE A 15 0.97 -0.48 -4.46
N ALA A 16 0.79 -1.80 -4.31
CA ALA A 16 1.78 -2.80 -4.68
C ALA A 16 2.18 -2.69 -6.18
N ASP A 17 1.20 -2.62 -7.09
CA ASP A 17 1.43 -2.44 -8.52
C ASP A 17 2.10 -1.09 -8.83
N TRP A 18 1.72 -0.02 -8.12
CA TRP A 18 2.27 1.31 -8.36
C TRP A 18 3.73 1.45 -7.93
N VAL A 19 4.11 0.89 -6.77
CA VAL A 19 5.49 0.90 -6.27
C VAL A 19 6.36 -0.25 -6.81
N GLY A 20 5.75 -1.26 -7.44
CA GLY A 20 6.45 -2.43 -7.98
C GLY A 20 6.86 -3.46 -6.93
N LEU A 21 6.14 -3.54 -5.80
CA LEU A 21 6.36 -4.53 -4.74
C LEU A 21 5.34 -5.67 -4.83
N ALA A 22 5.68 -6.83 -4.27
CA ALA A 22 4.72 -7.92 -4.11
C ALA A 22 3.59 -7.52 -3.15
N LYS A 23 2.35 -7.97 -3.41
CA LYS A 23 1.21 -7.71 -2.51
C LYS A 23 1.43 -8.17 -1.06
N SER A 24 2.28 -9.19 -0.86
CA SER A 24 2.66 -9.70 0.46
C SER A 24 3.52 -8.72 1.25
N CYS A 25 4.22 -7.82 0.55
CA CYS A 25 5.02 -6.75 1.12
C CYS A 25 4.18 -5.51 1.43
N VAL A 26 2.86 -5.54 1.23
CA VAL A 26 1.99 -4.39 1.44
C VAL A 26 0.85 -4.78 2.38
N ALA A 27 0.79 -4.15 3.54
CA ALA A 27 -0.20 -4.47 4.56
C ALA A 27 -0.95 -3.22 5.02
N LEU A 28 -2.28 -3.31 5.15
CA LEU A 28 -3.06 -2.24 5.74
C LEU A 28 -2.89 -2.27 7.27
N THR A 29 -2.26 -1.25 7.85
CA THR A 29 -2.03 -1.15 9.30
C THR A 29 -3.09 -0.31 10.00
N ALA A 30 -3.71 0.64 9.29
CA ALA A 30 -4.80 1.44 9.83
C ALA A 30 -5.76 1.95 8.75
N GLY A 31 -6.96 2.35 9.17
CA GLY A 31 -7.92 3.02 8.29
C GLY A 31 -8.83 2.10 7.47
N GLY A 32 -8.99 0.83 7.83
CA GLY A 32 -9.86 -0.11 7.10
C GLY A 32 -11.34 0.29 6.99
N LYS A 33 -11.80 1.22 7.85
CA LYS A 33 -13.15 1.83 7.84
C LYS A 33 -13.13 3.33 7.54
N SER A 34 -11.94 3.91 7.31
CA SER A 34 -11.75 5.34 7.13
C SER A 34 -11.51 5.67 5.65
N ARG A 35 -11.71 6.94 5.28
CA ARG A 35 -11.32 7.44 3.95
C ARG A 35 -9.79 7.52 3.80
N ILE A 36 -9.06 7.61 4.91
CA ILE A 36 -7.61 7.63 4.94
C ILE A 36 -7.13 6.23 5.36
N LYS A 37 -6.24 5.64 4.55
CA LYS A 37 -5.66 4.31 4.79
C LYS A 37 -4.16 4.44 5.02
N THR A 38 -3.66 3.76 6.04
CA THR A 38 -2.22 3.66 6.30
C THR A 38 -1.77 2.27 5.90
N LEU A 39 -0.82 2.18 4.97
CA LEU A 39 -0.25 0.93 4.52
C LEU A 39 1.22 0.86 4.94
N ALA A 40 1.61 -0.26 5.52
CA ALA A 40 3.00 -0.62 5.74
C ALA A 40 3.55 -1.32 4.50
N LEU A 41 4.79 -0.99 4.16
CA LEU A 41 5.57 -1.61 3.11
C LEU A 41 6.72 -2.37 3.75
N ASP A 42 6.82 -3.67 3.45
CA ASP A 42 7.86 -4.56 3.96
C ASP A 42 8.94 -4.77 2.89
N GLY A 43 10.20 -4.62 3.28
CA GLY A 43 11.34 -4.70 2.38
C GLY A 43 12.51 -3.85 2.87
N ASP A 44 13.53 -3.72 2.02
CA ASP A 44 14.65 -2.84 2.32
C ASP A 44 14.19 -1.38 2.36
N THR A 45 14.38 -0.74 3.51
CA THR A 45 13.87 0.62 3.78
C THR A 45 14.40 1.62 2.74
N ALA A 46 15.68 1.57 2.39
CA ALA A 46 16.27 2.51 1.44
C ALA A 46 15.71 2.32 0.02
N VAL A 47 15.47 1.08 -0.38
CA VAL A 47 14.82 0.76 -1.67
C VAL A 47 13.37 1.25 -1.69
N VAL A 48 12.61 0.95 -0.64
CA VAL A 48 11.19 1.33 -0.54
C VAL A 48 11.03 2.84 -0.54
N GLU A 49 11.82 3.56 0.27
CA GLU A 49 11.84 5.03 0.31
C GLU A 49 12.13 5.62 -1.07
N ARG A 50 13.11 5.08 -1.79
CA ARG A 50 13.45 5.52 -3.14
C ARG A 50 12.32 5.29 -4.14
N LEU A 51 11.70 4.11 -4.12
CA LEU A 51 10.58 3.78 -5.00
C LEU A 51 9.40 4.72 -4.78
N VAL A 52 9.08 5.01 -3.52
CA VAL A 52 7.99 5.93 -3.16
C VAL A 52 8.34 7.37 -3.55
N ALA A 53 9.55 7.84 -3.27
CA ALA A 53 9.99 9.19 -3.58
C ALA A 53 9.92 9.50 -5.09
N VAL A 54 10.37 8.56 -5.93
CA VAL A 54 10.30 8.70 -7.40
C VAL A 54 8.86 8.82 -7.90
N LYS A 55 7.92 8.16 -7.22
CA LYS A 55 6.52 8.04 -7.65
C LYS A 55 5.63 9.16 -7.13
N VAL A 56 5.92 9.73 -5.96
CA VAL A 56 5.15 10.83 -5.35
C VAL A 56 5.51 12.21 -5.94
N GLY A 57 6.74 12.38 -6.43
CA GLY A 57 7.22 13.64 -7.01
C GLY A 57 7.10 13.77 -8.54
N GLY A 58 6.45 12.80 -9.20
CA GLY A 58 6.28 12.75 -10.66
C GLY A 58 4.88 13.11 -11.13
#